data_AF-A0A3B1AWH9-F1
#
_entry.id   AF-A0A3B1AWH9-F1
#
_cell.length_a   1.000
_cell.length_b   1.000
_cell.length_c   1.000
_cell.angle_alpha   90.00
_cell.angle_beta   90.00
_cell.angle_gamma   90.00
#
_symmetry.space_group_name_H-M   'P 1'
#
loop_
_entity.id
_entity.type
_entity.pdbx_description
1 polymer ?
#
loop_
_entity_poly.entity_id
_entity_poly.type
_entity_poly.pdbx_seq_one_letter_code
_entity_poly.pdbx_strand_id
1 'polypeptide(L)'
;MSNKKCHNCRVVDSVHRKDEGRSKLVWAFGPNDDDGLQMHFIYCRACGFVNVYKPGWFGNIKFNSCMDAREVYNAYQNGQMRREEMGIFAGKIQQALIEDGILPSDWEIV
;
A
#
# COMPACT_ATOMS: atom_id res chain seq x y z
N MET A 1 -14.03 -14.42 -4.95
CA MET A 1 -12.68 -13.81 -5.06
C MET A 1 -12.84 -12.40 -5.62
N SER A 2 -12.18 -11.40 -5.05
CA SER A 2 -12.12 -10.06 -5.64
C SER A 2 -10.75 -9.93 -6.29
N ASN A 3 -10.71 -9.90 -7.63
CA ASN A 3 -9.48 -9.58 -8.34
C ASN A 3 -9.06 -8.16 -7.97
N LYS A 4 -7.81 -7.98 -7.57
CA LYS A 4 -7.24 -6.66 -7.36
C LYS A 4 -6.39 -6.27 -8.56
N LYS A 5 -6.32 -4.96 -8.83
CA LYS A 5 -5.60 -4.40 -9.95
C LYS A 5 -4.67 -3.30 -9.47
N CYS A 6 -3.46 -3.24 -10.00
CA CYS A 6 -2.63 -2.04 -9.92
C CYS A 6 -3.12 -1.04 -10.98
N HIS A 7 -3.48 0.17 -10.60
CA HIS A 7 -3.90 1.19 -11.57
C HIS A 7 -2.73 1.82 -12.31
N ASN A 8 -1.51 1.77 -11.74
CA ASN A 8 -0.30 2.24 -12.41
C ASN A 8 0.14 1.31 -13.56
N CYS A 9 0.49 0.05 -13.27
CA CYS A 9 1.02 -0.89 -14.28
C CYS A 9 -0.01 -1.90 -14.83
N ARG A 10 -1.28 -1.80 -14.42
CA ARG A 10 -2.39 -2.66 -14.86
C ARG A 10 -2.28 -4.16 -14.53
N VAL A 11 -1.28 -4.58 -13.76
CA VAL A 11 -1.20 -5.95 -13.23
C VAL A 11 -2.47 -6.27 -12.45
N VAL A 12 -3.04 -7.43 -12.74
CA VAL A 12 -4.19 -7.99 -12.03
C VAL A 12 -3.72 -9.24 -11.32
N ASP A 13 -4.09 -9.38 -10.05
CA ASP A 13 -3.76 -10.57 -9.27
C ASP A 13 -4.95 -11.00 -8.41
N SER A 14 -5.07 -12.31 -8.23
CA SER A 14 -6.05 -12.90 -7.32
C SER A 14 -5.50 -12.83 -5.90
N VAL A 15 -5.92 -11.83 -5.13
CA VAL A 15 -5.52 -11.73 -3.72
C VAL A 15 -6.26 -12.81 -2.95
N HIS A 16 -5.59 -13.92 -2.65
CA HIS A 16 -6.11 -14.93 -1.75
C HIS A 16 -5.96 -14.49 -0.29
N ARG A 17 -6.93 -14.81 0.57
CA ARG A 17 -6.86 -14.51 2.01
C ARG A 17 -5.69 -15.24 2.70
N LYS A 18 -5.17 -16.31 2.08
CA LYS A 18 -4.00 -17.11 2.49
C LYS A 18 -2.74 -16.80 1.67
N ASP A 19 -2.67 -15.67 0.98
CA ASP A 19 -1.49 -15.35 0.19
C ASP A 19 -0.28 -15.07 1.10
N GLU A 20 0.62 -16.04 1.16
CA GLU A 20 1.86 -16.10 1.97
C GLU A 20 2.95 -15.16 1.44
N GLY A 21 2.56 -14.00 0.91
CA GLY A 21 3.51 -12.98 0.44
C GLY A 21 4.01 -13.15 -1.00
N ARG A 22 3.49 -14.14 -1.77
CA ARG A 22 3.90 -14.39 -3.16
C ARG A 22 3.11 -13.59 -4.21
N SER A 23 1.97 -13.00 -3.83
CA SER A 23 1.21 -12.14 -4.74
C SER A 23 2.02 -10.93 -5.21
N LYS A 24 1.83 -10.58 -6.48
CA LYS A 24 2.33 -9.33 -7.05
C LYS A 24 1.65 -8.11 -6.43
N LEU A 25 0.49 -8.28 -5.78
CA LEU A 25 -0.32 -7.24 -5.18
C LEU A 25 -0.53 -7.51 -3.68
N VAL A 26 0.17 -6.75 -2.84
CA VAL A 26 0.03 -6.84 -1.38
C VAL A 26 -1.03 -5.85 -0.93
N TRP A 27 -2.17 -6.37 -0.46
CA TRP A 27 -3.29 -5.57 0.01
C TRP A 27 -3.32 -5.48 1.54
N ALA A 28 -3.69 -4.30 2.04
CA ALA A 28 -4.03 -4.07 3.44
C ALA A 28 -5.10 -2.98 3.61
N PHE A 29 -5.73 -2.95 4.78
CA PHE A 29 -6.47 -1.78 5.24
C PHE A 29 -5.47 -0.70 5.69
N GLY A 30 -5.71 0.56 5.33
CA GLY A 30 -4.98 1.69 5.95
C GLY A 30 -5.93 2.53 6.79
N PRO A 31 -5.61 3.77 7.16
CA PRO A 31 -6.43 4.54 8.11
C PRO A 31 -7.82 4.86 7.55
N ASN A 32 -8.71 5.30 8.44
CA ASN A 32 -9.98 5.87 8.00
C ASN A 32 -9.72 7.20 7.28
N ASP A 33 -10.55 7.50 6.27
CA ASP A 33 -10.58 8.81 5.65
C ASP A 33 -11.30 9.86 6.51
N ASP A 34 -11.44 11.08 5.99
CA ASP A 34 -12.05 12.21 6.69
C ASP A 34 -13.53 11.96 7.06
N ASP A 35 -14.20 11.03 6.36
CA ASP A 35 -15.58 10.60 6.62
C ASP A 35 -15.65 9.41 7.60
N GLY A 36 -14.51 8.98 8.16
CA GLY A 36 -14.42 7.86 9.08
C GLY A 36 -14.49 6.49 8.40
N LEU A 37 -14.38 6.42 7.08
CA LEU A 37 -14.51 5.19 6.31
C LEU A 37 -13.15 4.57 5.99
N GLN A 38 -13.05 3.24 6.11
CA GLN A 38 -11.79 2.52 6.00
C GLN A 38 -11.17 2.61 4.59
N MET A 39 -9.96 3.15 4.48
CA MET A 39 -9.20 3.13 3.23
C MET A 39 -8.54 1.78 2.97
N HIS A 40 -8.27 1.49 1.70
CA HIS A 40 -7.59 0.28 1.27
C HIS A 40 -6.32 0.65 0.49
N PHE A 41 -5.21 -0.01 0.82
CA PHE A 41 -3.93 0.17 0.15
C PHE A 41 -3.54 -1.11 -0.58
N ILE A 42 -2.98 -0.97 -1.77
CA ILE A 42 -2.44 -2.08 -2.57
C ILE A 42 -1.05 -1.70 -3.03
N TYR A 43 -0.03 -2.30 -2.41
CA TYR A 43 1.33 -2.22 -2.88
C TYR A 43 1.55 -3.21 -4.04
N CYS A 44 2.07 -2.72 -5.16
CA CYS A 44 2.32 -3.50 -6.35
C CYS A 44 3.82 -3.79 -6.52
N ARG A 45 4.25 -5.00 -6.18
CA ARG A 45 5.65 -5.45 -6.32
C ARG A 45 6.17 -5.35 -7.75
N ALA A 46 5.29 -5.45 -8.74
CA ALA A 46 5.68 -5.36 -10.16
C ALA A 46 6.14 -3.97 -10.61
N CYS A 47 5.72 -2.89 -9.92
CA CYS A 47 6.06 -1.52 -10.33
C CYS A 47 6.51 -0.60 -9.19
N GLY A 48 6.45 -1.05 -7.92
CA GLY A 48 6.86 -0.24 -6.77
C GLY A 48 5.82 0.77 -6.28
N PHE A 49 4.63 0.81 -6.87
CA PHE A 49 3.60 1.80 -6.51
C PHE A 49 2.60 1.26 -5.48
N VAL A 50 2.24 2.10 -4.53
CA VAL A 50 1.11 1.90 -3.62
C VAL A 50 -0.12 2.58 -4.20
N ASN A 51 -1.20 1.81 -4.37
CA ASN A 51 -2.48 2.27 -4.89
C ASN A 51 -3.42 2.50 -3.70
N VAL A 52 -3.98 3.69 -3.61
CA VAL A 52 -4.92 4.11 -2.55
C VAL A 52 -6.33 4.02 -3.09
N TYR A 53 -7.19 3.37 -2.31
CA TYR A 53 -8.60 3.28 -2.59
C TYR A 53 -9.39 3.83 -1.42
N LYS A 54 -10.39 4.67 -1.75
CA LYS A 54 -11.32 5.23 -0.79
C LYS A 54 -12.72 4.62 -1.01
N PRO A 55 -13.48 4.41 0.06
CA PRO A 55 -14.89 4.05 -0.05
C PRO A 55 -15.69 5.22 -0.64
N GLY A 56 -16.65 4.90 -1.51
CA GLY A 56 -17.56 5.86 -2.13
C GLY A 56 -18.93 5.89 -1.45
N TRP A 57 -19.78 6.82 -1.89
CA TRP A 57 -21.08 7.15 -1.29
C TRP A 57 -22.09 5.99 -1.16
N PHE A 58 -21.88 4.86 -1.86
CA PHE A 58 -22.73 3.66 -1.82
C PHE A 58 -21.97 2.41 -1.35
N GLY A 59 -20.93 2.56 -0.52
CA GLY A 59 -20.15 1.44 0.03
C GLY A 59 -19.25 0.73 -1.00
N ASN A 60 -19.11 1.29 -2.21
CA ASN A 60 -18.19 0.78 -3.22
C ASN A 60 -16.78 1.33 -3.01
N ILE A 61 -15.76 0.48 -3.10
CA ILE A 61 -14.36 0.91 -3.02
C ILE A 61 -13.95 1.45 -4.40
N LYS A 62 -13.47 2.70 -4.44
CA LYS A 62 -13.00 3.37 -5.67
C LYS A 62 -11.51 3.67 -5.58
N PHE A 63 -10.83 3.58 -6.71
CA PHE A 63 -9.46 4.07 -6.83
C PHE A 63 -9.43 5.57 -6.60
N ASN A 64 -8.46 6.03 -5.81
CA ASN A 64 -8.27 7.44 -5.49
C ASN A 64 -6.98 7.98 -6.09
N SER A 65 -5.84 7.34 -5.78
CA SER A 65 -4.52 7.80 -6.21
C SER A 65 -3.50 6.66 -6.16
N CYS A 66 -2.31 6.90 -6.72
CA CYS A 66 -1.16 6.03 -6.51
C CYS A 66 0.08 6.86 -6.15
N MET A 67 1.01 6.26 -5.42
CA MET A 67 2.28 6.88 -5.00
C MET A 67 3.42 5.89 -5.22
N ASP A 68 4.60 6.40 -5.61
CA ASP A 68 5.82 5.60 -5.67
C ASP A 68 6.34 5.38 -4.25
N ALA A 69 6.48 4.12 -3.82
CA ALA A 69 6.95 3.81 -2.48
C ALA A 69 8.40 4.28 -2.23
N ARG A 70 9.23 4.37 -3.27
CA ARG A 70 10.59 4.91 -3.17
C ARG A 70 10.59 6.40 -2.92
N GLU A 71 9.70 7.13 -3.60
CA GLU A 71 9.56 8.57 -3.37
C GLU A 71 9.07 8.86 -1.95
N VAL A 72 8.14 8.04 -1.44
CA VAL A 72 7.67 8.14 -0.05
C VAL A 72 8.83 7.90 0.95
N TYR A 73 9.64 6.87 0.74
CA TYR A 73 10.80 6.64 1.60
C TYR A 73 11.87 7.75 1.47
N ASN A 74 12.12 8.26 0.27
CA ASN A 74 13.02 9.38 0.06
C ASN A 74 12.52 10.66 0.78
N ALA A 75 11.21 10.92 0.79
CA ALA A 75 10.61 12.02 1.54
C ALA A 75 10.87 11.87 3.05
N TYR A 76 10.78 10.65 3.59
CA TYR A 76 11.18 10.35 4.96
C TYR A 76 12.68 10.63 5.20
N GLN A 77 13.56 10.10 4.33
CA GLN A 77 15.01 10.31 4.48
C GLN A 77 15.41 11.79 4.42
N ASN A 78 14.69 12.59 3.64
CA ASN A 78 14.92 14.03 3.52
C ASN A 78 14.21 14.86 4.61
N GLY A 79 13.56 14.23 5.59
CA GLY A 79 12.87 14.90 6.69
C GLY A 79 11.57 15.60 6.29
N GLN A 80 11.05 15.35 5.09
CA GLN A 80 9.77 15.87 4.61
C GLN A 80 8.58 15.05 5.13
N MET A 81 8.85 13.84 5.60
CA MET A 81 7.88 12.95 6.22
C MET A 81 8.46 12.41 7.52
N ARG A 82 7.63 12.36 8.57
CA ARG A 82 7.99 11.80 9.87
C ARG A 82 7.83 10.28 9.85
N ARG A 83 8.49 9.61 10.80
CA ARG A 83 8.41 8.15 10.93
C ARG A 83 6.98 7.67 11.18
N GLU A 84 6.22 8.40 11.99
CA GLU A 84 4.83 8.06 12.33
C GLU A 84 3.91 8.16 11.11
N GLU A 85 4.24 9.02 10.15
CA GLU A 85 3.49 9.19 8.91
C GLU A 85 3.69 7.99 7.96
N MET A 86 4.82 7.28 8.06
CA MET A 86 5.04 6.01 7.37
C MET A 86 4.10 4.91 7.87
N GLY A 87 3.58 5.04 9.09
CA GLY A 87 2.57 4.16 9.68
C GLY A 87 1.23 4.17 8.93
N ILE A 88 1.04 5.08 7.95
CA ILE A 88 -0.09 5.01 7.01
C ILE A 88 -0.13 3.70 6.25
N PHE A 89 1.04 3.10 5.99
CA PHE A 89 1.13 1.78 5.39
C PHE A 89 1.01 0.74 6.50
N ALA A 90 0.03 -0.15 6.40
CA ALA A 90 -0.07 -1.27 7.31
C ALA A 90 1.21 -2.11 7.31
N GLY A 91 1.53 -2.75 8.44
CA GLY A 91 2.75 -3.52 8.61
C GLY A 91 3.01 -4.59 7.53
N LYS A 92 1.96 -5.21 6.97
CA LYS A 92 2.12 -6.16 5.85
C LYS A 92 2.68 -5.49 4.57
N ILE A 93 2.29 -4.24 4.30
CA ILE A 93 2.85 -3.48 3.18
C ILE A 93 4.27 -3.06 3.51
N GLN A 94 4.55 -2.55 4.72
CA GLN A 94 5.92 -2.21 5.13
C GLN A 94 6.86 -3.41 5.02
N GLN A 95 6.43 -4.60 5.47
CA GLN A 95 7.17 -5.85 5.31
C GLN A 95 7.48 -6.18 3.84
N ALA A 96 6.50 -6.01 2.94
CA ALA A 96 6.72 -6.22 1.51
C ALA A 96 7.70 -5.20 0.91
N LEU A 97 7.70 -3.96 1.40
CA LEU A 97 8.66 -2.94 0.98
C LEU A 97 10.09 -3.26 1.47
N ILE A 98 10.24 -3.87 2.64
CA ILE A 98 11.54 -4.36 3.14
C ILE A 98 12.04 -5.50 2.24
N GLU A 99 11.20 -6.48 1.95
CA GLU A 99 11.54 -7.62 1.09
C GLU A 99 11.93 -7.20 -0.34
N ASP A 100 11.29 -6.15 -0.85
CA ASP A 100 11.58 -5.59 -2.19
C ASP A 100 12.75 -4.57 -2.17
N GLY A 101 13.39 -4.35 -1.01
CA GLY A 101 14.57 -3.48 -0.85
C GLY A 101 14.27 -1.98 -0.98
N ILE A 102 13.02 -1.56 -0.78
CA ILE A 102 12.62 -0.14 -0.74
C ILE A 102 12.85 0.43 0.65
N LEU A 103 12.42 -0.30 1.68
CA LEU A 103 12.77 0.00 3.08
C LEU A 103 14.02 -0.81 3.47
N PRO A 104 14.84 -0.28 4.40
CA PRO A 104 16.03 -0.99 4.86
C PRO A 104 15.65 -2.23 5.67
N SER A 105 16.52 -3.25 5.69
CA SER A 105 16.24 -4.55 6.34
C SER A 105 16.06 -4.46 7.86
N ASP A 106 16.58 -3.41 8.48
CA ASP A 106 16.46 -3.09 9.90
C ASP A 106 15.31 -2.12 10.20
N TRP A 107 14.44 -1.84 9.21
CA TRP A 107 13.27 -1.00 9.41
C TRP A 107 12.32 -1.62 10.42
N GLU A 108 12.20 -1.00 11.59
CA GLU A 108 11.16 -1.36 12.56
C GLU A 108 9.79 -0.91 12.04
N ILE A 109 8.91 -1.87 11.79
CA ILE A 109 7.52 -1.63 11.36
C ILE A 109 6.83 -0.73 12.39
N VAL A 110 6.27 0.38 11.89
CA VAL A 110 5.59 1.43 12.68
C VAL A 110 4.09 1.25 12.59
#